data_AF-A0A241VVN2-F1
#
_entry.id   AF-A0A241VVN2-F1
#
_cell.length_a   1.000
_cell.length_b   1.000
_cell.length_c   1.000
_cell.angle_alpha   90.00
_cell.angle_beta   90.00
_cell.angle_gamma   90.00
#
_symmetry.space_group_name_H-M   'P 1'
#
loop_
_entity.id
_entity.type
_entity.pdbx_description
1 polymer ?
#
loop_
_entity_poly.entity_id
_entity_poly.type
_entity_poly.pdbx_seq_one_letter_code
_entity_poly.pdbx_strand_id
1 'polypeptide(L)' 'MNNSQNYVKQIKNAKRGGYTPTLAKDINKHKIQKAQRLIDEWRKLANELRPQMQLDMAYTLEECAQDLDQILRTK' A
#
# COMPACT_ATOMS: atom_id res chain seq x y z
N MET A 1 -9.44 -14.64 22.66
CA MET A 1 -8.16 -14.90 21.95
C MET A 1 -7.52 -16.17 22.53
N ASN A 2 -7.31 -17.20 21.71
CA ASN A 2 -6.97 -18.55 22.17
C ASN A 2 -5.45 -18.79 22.19
N ASN A 3 -4.71 -17.96 22.93
CA ASN A 3 -3.24 -18.00 22.97
C ASN A 3 -2.69 -19.36 23.43
N SER A 4 -3.40 -20.04 24.34
CA SER A 4 -2.99 -21.37 24.82
C SER A 4 -3.08 -22.44 23.73
N GLN A 5 -4.12 -22.42 22.89
CA GLN A 5 -4.26 -23.38 21.79
C GLN A 5 -3.16 -23.22 20.73
N ASN A 6 -2.77 -21.98 20.44
CA ASN A 6 -1.66 -21.70 19.52
C ASN A 6 -0.33 -22.17 20.09
N TYR A 7 -0.07 -21.91 21.36
CA TYR A 7 1.15 -22.37 22.04
C TYR A 7 1.27 -23.91 22.03
N VAL A 8 0.18 -24.62 22.35
CA VAL A 8 0.15 -26.10 22.32
C VAL A 8 0.43 -26.66 20.92
N LYS A 9 -0.10 -26.03 19.86
CA LYS A 9 0.20 -26.43 18.47
C LYS A 9 1.67 -26.19 18.11
N GLN A 10 2.26 -25.09 18.54
CA GLN A 10 3.67 -24.80 18.30
C GLN A 10 4.58 -25.82 18.99
N ILE A 11 4.32 -26.16 20.25
CA ILE A 11 5.05 -27.19 20.99
C ILE A 11 4.92 -28.56 20.30
N LYS A 12 3.72 -28.95 19.85
CA LYS A 12 3.49 -30.20 19.13
C LYS A 12 4.24 -30.27 17.80
N ASN A 13 4.31 -29.17 17.05
CA ASN A 13 5.02 -29.10 15.77
C ASN A 13 6.54 -29.14 15.96
N ALA A 14 7.06 -28.42 16.97
CA ALA A 14 8.48 -28.48 17.33
C ALA A 14 8.91 -29.89 17.75
N LYS A 15 8.10 -30.57 18.59
CA LYS A 15 8.36 -31.95 19.04
C LYS A 15 8.36 -32.99 17.91
N ARG A 16 7.69 -32.72 16.79
CA ARG A 16 7.63 -33.61 15.61
C ARG A 16 8.82 -33.39 14.64
N GLY A 17 9.83 -32.62 15.02
CA GLY A 17 10.94 -32.24 14.14
C GLY A 17 10.58 -31.15 13.12
N GLY A 18 9.40 -30.54 13.26
CA GLY A 18 8.98 -29.40 12.46
C GLY A 18 9.63 -28.09 12.92
N TYR A 19 9.43 -27.04 12.12
CA TYR A 19 9.97 -25.71 12.39
C TYR A 19 9.53 -25.17 13.77
N THR A 20 10.50 -24.84 14.62
CA THR A 20 10.25 -24.19 15.92
C THR A 20 10.10 -22.69 15.71
N PRO A 21 8.94 -22.08 16.02
CA PRO A 21 8.77 -20.63 15.96
C PRO A 21 9.76 -19.94 16.89
N THR A 22 10.52 -18.99 16.36
CA THR A 22 11.43 -18.17 17.16
C THR A 22 10.86 -16.78 17.36
N LEU A 23 11.23 -16.13 18.47
CA LEU A 23 10.87 -14.74 18.74
C LEU A 23 11.23 -13.82 17.56
N ALA A 24 12.37 -14.07 16.91
CA ALA A 24 12.80 -13.34 15.72
C ALA A 24 11.82 -13.50 14.53
N LYS A 25 11.26 -14.69 14.31
CA LYS A 25 10.27 -14.92 13.24
C LYS A 25 8.97 -14.18 13.52
N ASP A 26 8.49 -14.20 14.76
CA ASP A 26 7.25 -13.50 15.12
C ASP A 26 7.42 -11.98 15.01
N ILE A 27 8.56 -11.44 15.43
CA ILE A 27 8.92 -10.04 15.22
C ILE A 27 8.94 -9.71 13.72
N ASN A 28 9.58 -10.55 12.89
CA ASN A 28 9.63 -10.32 11.44
C ASN A 28 8.24 -10.39 10.80
N LYS A 29 7.40 -11.33 11.21
CA LYS A 29 6.01 -11.43 10.76
C LYS A 29 5.24 -10.15 11.10
N HIS A 30 5.38 -9.62 12.32
CA HIS A 30 4.75 -8.36 12.71
C HIS A 30 5.26 -7.16 11.91
N LYS A 31 6.57 -7.09 11.63
CA LYS A 31 7.16 -6.06 10.77
C LYS A 31 6.58 -6.11 9.35
N ILE A 32 6.52 -7.29 8.75
CA ILE A 32 5.93 -7.50 7.42
C ILE A 32 4.45 -7.08 7.41
N GLN A 33 3.68 -7.47 8.43
CA GLN A 33 2.27 -7.08 8.53
C GLN A 33 2.08 -5.57 8.66
N LYS A 34 2.95 -4.88 9.43
CA LYS A 34 2.92 -3.41 9.52
C LYS A 34 3.25 -2.76 8.18
N ALA A 35 4.28 -3.24 7.49
CA ALA A 35 4.66 -2.73 6.17
C ALA A 35 3.52 -2.91 5.15
N GLN A 36 2.86 -4.07 5.15
CA GLN A 36 1.72 -4.32 4.26
C GLN A 36 0.56 -3.35 4.50
N ARG A 37 0.23 -3.06 5.77
CA ARG A 37 -0.82 -2.07 6.11
C ARG A 37 -0.47 -0.68 5.60
N LEU A 38 0.78 -0.24 5.79
CA LEU A 38 1.25 1.06 5.29
C LEU A 38 1.14 1.14 3.77
N ILE A 39 1.52 0.07 3.05
CA ILE A 39 1.37 0.01 1.59
C ILE A 39 -0.10 0.15 1.17
N ASP A 40 -1.02 -0.49 1.88
CA ASP A 40 -2.45 -0.42 1.57
C ASP A 40 -3.02 0.98 1.86
N GLU A 41 -2.60 1.63 2.94
CA GLU A 41 -2.94 3.03 3.23
C GLU A 41 -2.41 3.98 2.15
N TRP A 42 -1.18 3.78 1.69
CA TRP A 42 -0.59 4.58 0.61
C TRP A 42 -1.32 4.38 -0.72
N ARG A 43 -1.73 3.14 -1.03
CA ARG A 43 -2.55 2.85 -2.21
C ARG A 43 -3.91 3.53 -2.14
N LYS A 44 -4.54 3.56 -0.97
CA LYS A 44 -5.80 4.25 -0.75
C LYS A 44 -5.64 5.76 -0.97
N LEU A 45 -4.63 6.37 -0.36
CA LEU A 45 -4.33 7.79 -0.55
C LEU A 45 -4.06 8.13 -2.02
N ALA A 46 -3.27 7.32 -2.72
CA ALA A 46 -3.00 7.54 -4.14
C ALA A 46 -4.27 7.47 -5.02
N ASN A 47 -5.21 6.57 -4.69
CA ASN A 47 -6.49 6.50 -5.39
C ASN A 47 -7.40 7.69 -5.06
N GLU A 48 -7.34 8.23 -3.84
CA GLU A 48 -8.07 9.44 -3.45
C GLU A 48 -7.51 10.70 -4.14
N LEU A 49 -6.19 10.76 -4.32
CA LEU A 49 -5.53 11.89 -5.00
C LEU A 49 -5.60 11.81 -6.53
N ARG A 50 -5.79 10.62 -7.11
CA ARG A 50 -5.81 10.42 -8.57
C ARG A 50 -6.84 11.30 -9.28
N PRO A 51 -8.10 11.42 -8.83
CA PRO A 51 -9.08 12.32 -9.46
C PRO A 51 -8.64 13.78 -9.44
N GLN A 52 -8.06 14.26 -8.34
CA GLN A 52 -7.56 15.63 -8.24
C GLN A 52 -6.43 15.86 -9.25
N MET A 53 -5.46 14.95 -9.31
CA MET A 53 -4.37 15.05 -10.28
C MET A 53 -4.85 14.97 -11.74
N GLN A 54 -5.91 14.21 -12.01
CA GLN A 54 -6.53 14.15 -13.34
C GLN A 54 -7.22 15.48 -13.69
N LEU A 55 -7.89 16.12 -12.73
CA LEU A 55 -8.48 17.45 -12.91
C LEU A 55 -7.39 18.50 -13.16
N ASP A 56 -6.35 18.53 -12.32
CA ASP A 56 -5.23 19.47 -12.46
C ASP A 56 -4.58 19.35 -13.86
N MET A 57 -4.36 18.12 -14.33
CA MET A 57 -3.82 17.86 -15.66
C MET A 57 -4.77 18.29 -16.78
N ALA A 58 -6.07 18.06 -16.62
CA ALA A 58 -7.07 18.50 -17.60
C ALA A 58 -7.13 20.03 -17.71
N TYR A 59 -7.05 20.75 -16.58
CA TYR A 59 -6.98 22.22 -16.57
C TYR A 59 -5.74 22.73 -17.29
N THR A 60 -4.56 22.18 -17.00
CA THR A 60 -3.32 22.60 -17.69
C THR A 60 -3.38 22.33 -19.19
N LEU A 61 -3.95 21.21 -19.62
CA LEU A 61 -4.13 20.91 -21.05
C LEU A 61 -5.09 21.88 -21.73
N GLU A 62 -6.17 22.25 -21.05
CA GLU A 62 -7.14 23.23 -21.54
C GLU A 62 -6.52 24.63 -21.67
N GLU A 63 -5.74 25.08 -20.68
CA GLU A 63 -4.99 26.34 -20.75
C GLU A 63 -4.02 26.35 -21.95
N CYS A 64 -3.25 25.27 -22.12
CA CYS A 64 -2.33 25.13 -23.26
C CYS A 64 -3.08 25.15 -24.60
N ALA A 65 -4.25 24.51 -24.67
CA ALA A 65 -5.08 24.51 -25.87
C ALA A 65 -5.60 25.93 -26.19
N GLN A 66 -6.04 26.67 -25.17
CA GLN A 66 -6.48 28.07 -25.32
C GLN A 66 -5.37 28.99 -25.80
N ASP A 67 -4.17 28.87 -25.22
CA ASP A 67 -2.99 29.63 -25.64
C ASP A 67 -2.65 29.38 -27.11
N LEU A 68 -2.65 28.10 -27.53
CA LEU A 68 -2.42 27.73 -28.92
C LEU A 68 -3.50 28.30 -29.86
N ASP A 69 -4.76 28.23 -29.46
CA ASP A 69 -5.88 28.77 -30.22
C ASP A 69 -5.73 30.30 -30.42
N GLN A 70 -5.30 31.02 -29.38
CA GLN A 70 -5.03 32.45 -29.46
C GLN A 70 -3.87 32.78 -30.41
N ILE A 71 -2.78 32.02 -30.34
CA ILE A 71 -1.63 32.17 -31.26
C ILE A 71 -2.05 31.92 -32.71
N LEU A 72 -2.90 30.93 -32.95
CA LEU A 72 -3.37 30.60 -34.30
C LEU A 72 -4.35 31.63 -34.86
N ARG A 73 -5.18 32.25 -34.02
CA ARG A 73 -6.14 33.31 -34.42
C ARG A 73 -5.51 34.68 -34.63
N THR A 74 -4.29 34.90 -34.14
CA THR A 74 -3.55 36.17 -34.29
C THR A 74 -2.66 36.22 -35.54
N LYS A 75 -2.63 35.14 -36.33
CA LYS A 75 -2.07 35.09 -37.70
C LYS A 75 -3.15 35.29 -38.75
#